data_AF-A0A9P9MKQ3-F1
#
_entry.id   AF-A0A9P9MKQ3-F1
#
_cell.length_a   1.000
_cell.length_b   1.000
_cell.length_c   1.000
_cell.angle_alpha   90.00
_cell.angle_beta   90.00
_cell.angle_gamma   90.00
#
_symmetry.space_group_name_H-M   'P 1'
#
loop_
_entity.id
_entity.type
_entity.pdbx_description
1 polymer ?
#
loop_
_entity_poly.entity_id
_entity_poly.type
_entity_poly.pdbx_seq_one_letter_code
_entity_poly.pdbx_strand_id
1 'polypeptide(L)'
;MAHASAPTGTTMQQATTAADPLAETNIRRRRPDPLEYLVAEGLQSQTRLDNILEIVTHILWINAVVLRTLRDGYYGFPQIISRLDRDFETLITEEEASLADRVEDLYEPRIKSRIMTYLRNLTPNERMAFIIDGQPCQFYREALRVKVIKRATSSRAIATAESNPNLEKPEFYDWCETTQQYIGQLGVEMEESHYQLTVFLSVFKELLNSIQAAARLALLSQEELQALQIKLQAVADYYPVAYSAAHGASGSEQHLLNAASESWWETSTESRNSTPGPGTTVFTAYQASEIMRSSLNFIVPIVSLVSVVPAALAWKYGIVEKVTFTDPNFYQAITGSVLQLLSLVTFIWPTLSHPRLSRLNWVWIWILAGCSVLCALTSPLLYWFFSTTWSFVISFVGAIFQAVIQLQVINSI
;
A
#
# COMPACT_ATOMS: atom_id res chain seq x y z
N MET A 1 15.52 73.50 -22.49
CA MET A 1 14.29 73.63 -23.29
C MET A 1 13.27 72.71 -22.66
N ALA A 2 12.48 73.10 -21.66
CA ALA A 2 11.46 74.14 -21.57
C ALA A 2 10.18 73.80 -22.36
N HIS A 3 9.08 73.68 -21.58
CA HIS A 3 7.62 73.67 -21.86
C HIS A 3 6.94 72.37 -21.37
N ALA A 4 6.21 72.36 -20.23
CA ALA A 4 4.89 72.99 -19.95
C ALA A 4 3.79 72.36 -20.85
N SER A 5 2.62 71.92 -20.40
CA SER A 5 1.75 72.34 -19.28
C SER A 5 0.59 71.33 -19.13
N ALA A 6 0.02 71.26 -17.93
CA ALA A 6 -1.13 70.45 -17.49
C ALA A 6 -2.51 71.00 -17.98
N PRO A 7 -3.66 70.86 -17.27
CA PRO A 7 -4.37 69.74 -16.62
C PRO A 7 -5.91 69.71 -16.94
N THR A 8 -6.63 68.62 -16.63
CA THR A 8 -8.07 68.55 -16.21
C THR A 8 -8.46 67.05 -16.12
N GLY A 9 -9.15 66.46 -15.13
CA GLY A 9 -9.88 66.93 -13.96
C GLY A 9 -11.29 66.33 -13.97
N THR A 10 -11.60 65.27 -13.20
CA THR A 10 -13.00 64.94 -12.78
C THR A 10 -13.09 63.87 -11.67
N THR A 11 -13.32 64.38 -10.46
CA THR A 11 -14.34 64.04 -9.43
C THR A 11 -15.05 62.66 -9.35
N MET A 12 -15.05 62.14 -8.10
CA MET A 12 -16.14 61.49 -7.33
C MET A 12 -16.79 60.18 -7.81
N GLN A 13 -16.67 59.13 -6.99
CA GLN A 13 -17.77 58.67 -6.14
C GLN A 13 -17.29 57.71 -5.02
N GLN A 14 -17.43 58.17 -3.78
CA GLN A 14 -17.40 57.35 -2.57
C GLN A 14 -18.72 56.58 -2.48
N ALA A 15 -18.64 55.26 -2.31
CA ALA A 15 -19.73 54.44 -1.80
C ALA A 15 -19.33 53.91 -0.42
N THR A 16 -19.70 54.66 0.61
CA THR A 16 -19.69 54.22 2.01
C THR A 16 -20.90 53.31 2.22
N THR A 17 -20.68 52.01 2.29
CA THR A 17 -21.70 51.05 2.75
C THR A 17 -21.62 50.98 4.28
N ALA A 18 -22.70 51.39 4.92
CA ALA A 18 -22.85 51.42 6.37
C ALA A 18 -22.79 50.00 6.95
N ALA A 19 -21.97 49.83 7.98
CA ALA A 19 -21.95 48.67 8.85
C ALA A 19 -23.19 48.66 9.74
N ASP A 20 -23.84 47.50 9.83
CA ASP A 20 -24.95 47.19 10.72
C ASP A 20 -24.38 46.58 12.01
N PRO A 21 -24.41 47.25 13.18
CA PRO A 21 -23.81 46.72 14.39
C PRO A 21 -24.92 46.41 15.39
N LEU A 22 -25.51 45.21 15.35
CA LEU A 22 -26.35 44.70 16.47
C LEU A 22 -26.71 43.22 16.28
N ALA A 23 -25.77 42.33 16.62
CA ALA A 23 -26.08 40.95 17.02
C ALA A 23 -24.88 40.33 17.78
N GLU A 24 -24.49 40.97 18.89
CA GLU A 24 -23.60 40.34 19.88
C GLU A 24 -24.35 39.21 20.58
N THR A 25 -24.32 38.03 19.96
CA THR A 25 -24.71 36.79 20.62
C THR A 25 -23.59 36.42 21.60
N ASN A 26 -23.92 36.50 22.89
CA ASN A 26 -23.10 36.04 24.01
C ASN A 26 -22.88 34.51 23.92
N ILE A 27 -22.02 34.08 23.01
CA ILE A 27 -21.49 32.72 22.98
C ILE A 27 -20.42 32.65 24.07
N ARG A 28 -20.83 32.12 25.22
CA ARG A 28 -20.00 31.76 26.36
C ARG A 28 -18.89 30.82 25.87
N ARG A 29 -17.73 31.38 25.47
CA ARG A 29 -16.52 30.63 25.10
C ARG A 29 -16.13 29.76 26.29
N ARG A 30 -16.44 28.46 26.23
CA ARG A 30 -15.79 27.45 27.06
C ARG A 30 -14.29 27.63 26.82
N ARG A 31 -13.53 27.97 27.87
CA ARG A 31 -12.07 27.88 27.82
C ARG A 31 -11.75 26.41 27.52
N PRO A 32 -11.08 26.11 26.40
CA PRO A 32 -10.57 24.76 26.16
C PRO A 32 -9.62 24.39 27.30
N ASP A 33 -9.78 23.18 27.84
CA ASP A 33 -8.95 22.71 28.94
C ASP A 33 -7.49 22.63 28.46
N PRO A 34 -6.53 23.15 29.23
CA PRO A 34 -5.11 23.18 28.83
C PRO A 34 -4.49 21.80 28.60
N LEU A 35 -5.18 20.72 28.98
CA LEU A 35 -4.79 19.34 28.72
C LEU A 35 -5.07 18.86 27.28
N GLU A 36 -6.06 19.44 26.58
CA GLU A 36 -6.34 19.06 25.17
C GLU A 36 -5.23 19.52 24.21
N TYR A 37 -4.58 20.65 24.49
CA TYR A 37 -3.50 21.17 23.65
C TYR A 37 -2.23 20.31 23.70
N LEU A 38 -1.89 19.77 24.87
CA LEU A 38 -0.68 18.96 25.05
C LEU A 38 -0.79 17.58 24.38
N VAL A 39 -1.99 17.00 24.31
CA VAL A 39 -2.23 15.72 23.62
C VAL A 39 -2.23 15.90 22.10
N ALA A 40 -2.78 17.01 21.60
CA ALA A 40 -2.82 17.31 20.17
C ALA A 40 -1.41 17.51 19.58
N GLU A 41 -0.52 18.17 20.31
CA GLU A 41 0.83 18.50 19.82
C GLU A 41 1.73 17.25 19.69
N GLY A 42 1.66 16.32 20.65
CA GLY A 42 2.39 15.05 20.58
C GLY A 42 1.89 14.13 19.44
N LEU A 43 0.57 14.05 19.24
CA LEU A 43 -0.02 13.23 18.18
C LEU A 43 0.29 13.78 16.78
N GLN A 44 0.26 15.11 16.61
CA GLN A 44 0.65 15.76 15.36
C GLN A 44 2.14 15.56 15.05
N SER A 45 3.01 15.64 16.07
CA SER A 45 4.45 15.40 15.90
C SER A 45 4.75 13.98 15.41
N GLN A 46 4.10 12.97 16.00
CA GLN A 46 4.26 11.58 15.59
C GLN A 46 3.71 11.35 14.18
N THR A 47 2.52 11.88 13.88
CA THR A 47 1.90 11.77 12.55
C THR A 47 2.77 12.43 11.48
N ARG A 48 3.38 13.58 11.78
CA ARG A 48 4.34 14.25 10.90
C ARG A 48 5.54 13.35 10.62
N LEU A 49 6.12 12.77 11.67
CA LEU A 49 7.28 11.91 11.56
C LEU A 49 7.01 10.69 10.67
N ASP A 50 5.87 10.03 10.86
CA ASP A 50 5.50 8.84 10.11
C ASP A 50 5.27 9.14 8.62
N ASN A 51 4.63 10.28 8.31
CA ASN A 51 4.46 10.73 6.91
C ASN A 51 5.79 11.10 6.24
N ILE A 52 6.69 11.80 6.95
CA ILE A 52 8.03 12.12 6.45
C ILE A 52 8.82 10.83 6.18
N LEU A 53 8.78 9.88 7.11
CA LEU A 53 9.45 8.59 6.95
C LEU A 53 8.95 7.82 5.73
N GLU A 54 7.65 7.82 5.48
CA GLU A 54 7.08 7.22 4.28
C GLU A 54 7.55 7.93 3.00
N ILE A 55 7.48 9.27 2.92
CA ILE A 55 7.95 10.03 1.76
C ILE A 55 9.43 9.73 1.47
N VAL A 56 10.29 9.83 2.49
CA VAL A 56 11.73 9.57 2.35
C VAL A 56 11.97 8.12 1.94
N THR A 57 11.19 7.17 2.45
CA THR A 57 11.33 5.76 2.08
C THR A 57 11.15 5.54 0.59
N HIS A 58 10.13 6.16 -0.03
CA HIS A 58 9.92 6.04 -1.46
C HIS A 58 11.01 6.77 -2.27
N ILE A 59 11.53 7.91 -1.77
CA ILE A 59 12.67 8.61 -2.42
C ILE A 59 13.93 7.72 -2.44
N LEU A 60 14.31 7.12 -1.31
CA LEU A 60 15.47 6.23 -1.25
C LEU A 60 15.28 4.99 -2.12
N TRP A 61 14.05 4.46 -2.18
CA TRP A 61 13.73 3.35 -3.06
C TRP A 61 13.90 3.72 -4.54
N ILE A 62 13.39 4.88 -4.95
CA ILE A 62 13.59 5.42 -6.30
C ILE A 62 15.09 5.57 -6.59
N ASN A 63 15.86 6.17 -5.69
CA ASN A 63 17.31 6.33 -5.85
C ASN A 63 18.03 5.00 -6.07
N ALA A 64 17.72 3.98 -5.26
CA ALA A 64 18.30 2.65 -5.40
C ALA A 64 17.93 1.99 -6.74
N VAL A 65 16.67 2.11 -7.18
CA VAL A 65 16.21 1.60 -8.49
C VAL A 65 16.89 2.35 -9.63
N VAL A 66 17.08 3.67 -9.52
CA VAL A 66 17.75 4.50 -10.52
C VAL A 66 19.20 4.06 -10.67
N LEU A 67 19.97 3.99 -9.59
CA LEU A 67 21.38 3.55 -9.64
C LEU A 67 21.49 2.17 -10.28
N ARG A 68 20.67 1.22 -9.85
CA ARG A 68 20.68 -0.14 -10.41
C ARG A 68 20.38 -0.13 -11.91
N THR A 69 19.38 0.63 -12.31
CA THR A 69 18.95 0.73 -13.71
C THR A 69 20.03 1.35 -14.58
N LEU A 70 20.73 2.38 -14.10
CA LEU A 70 21.84 3.00 -14.83
C LEU A 70 23.03 2.04 -14.96
N ARG A 71 23.37 1.29 -13.89
CA ARG A 71 24.40 0.23 -13.92
C ARG A 71 24.06 -0.86 -14.95
N ASP A 72 22.84 -1.40 -14.89
CA ASP A 72 22.37 -2.45 -15.82
C ASP A 72 22.33 -1.94 -17.27
N GLY A 73 21.88 -0.69 -17.45
CA GLY A 73 21.73 -0.10 -18.76
C GLY A 73 23.05 0.19 -19.46
N TYR A 74 24.13 0.49 -18.73
CA TYR A 74 25.46 0.65 -19.33
C TYR A 74 25.95 -0.64 -20.00
N TYR A 75 25.69 -1.79 -19.38
CA TYR A 75 26.07 -3.09 -19.96
C TYR A 75 25.17 -3.50 -21.12
N GLY A 76 23.86 -3.19 -21.05
CA GLY A 76 22.91 -3.55 -22.12
C GLY A 76 22.89 -2.60 -23.31
N PHE A 77 23.07 -1.30 -23.08
CA PHE A 77 22.88 -0.24 -24.08
C PHE A 77 23.91 0.89 -23.91
N PRO A 78 25.22 0.62 -24.05
CA PRO A 78 26.28 1.61 -23.79
C PRO A 78 26.22 2.83 -24.73
N GLN A 79 25.55 2.69 -25.89
CA GLN A 79 25.34 3.78 -26.85
C GLN A 79 24.26 4.77 -26.39
N ILE A 80 23.37 4.33 -25.50
CA ILE A 80 22.20 5.10 -25.04
C ILE A 80 22.49 5.77 -23.70
N ILE A 81 23.30 5.12 -22.85
CA ILE A 81 23.66 5.61 -21.53
C ILE A 81 25.17 5.80 -21.49
N SER A 82 25.62 7.06 -21.40
CA SER A 82 26.97 7.37 -20.93
C SER A 82 27.16 6.80 -19.50
N ARG A 83 28.36 6.87 -18.91
CA ARG A 83 28.58 6.42 -17.51
C ARG A 83 27.88 7.30 -16.45
N LEU A 84 26.58 7.52 -16.62
CA LEU A 84 25.66 8.27 -15.76
C LEU A 84 25.52 7.60 -14.40
N ASP A 85 25.78 6.29 -14.31
CA ASP A 85 25.83 5.55 -13.05
C ASP A 85 26.86 6.15 -12.09
N ARG A 86 28.05 6.52 -12.59
CA ARG A 86 29.10 7.14 -11.77
C ARG A 86 28.72 8.53 -11.31
N ASP A 87 28.15 9.33 -12.21
CA ASP A 87 27.71 10.69 -11.88
C ASP A 87 26.60 10.63 -10.83
N PHE A 88 25.62 9.73 -10.98
CA PHE A 88 24.55 9.51 -10.00
C PHE A 88 25.08 9.00 -8.65
N GLU A 89 26.03 8.07 -8.65
CA GLU A 89 26.62 7.52 -7.42
C GLU A 89 27.29 8.59 -6.55
N THR A 90 27.81 9.68 -7.15
CA THR A 90 28.35 10.82 -6.38
C THR A 90 27.28 11.68 -5.68
N LEU A 91 26.01 11.53 -6.06
CA LEU A 91 24.88 12.33 -5.53
C LEU A 91 24.09 11.61 -4.44
N ILE A 92 24.41 10.34 -4.17
CA ILE A 92 23.73 9.53 -3.16
C ILE A 92 24.71 9.09 -2.08
N THR A 93 24.18 8.69 -0.93
CA THR A 93 24.95 8.14 0.18
C THR A 93 25.44 6.73 -0.11
N GLU A 94 26.50 6.29 0.59
CA GLU A 94 27.03 4.92 0.46
C GLU A 94 25.97 3.88 0.86
N GLU A 95 25.16 4.19 1.88
CA GLU A 95 24.05 3.34 2.30
C GLU A 95 22.97 3.23 1.21
N GLU A 96 22.62 4.32 0.52
CA GLU A 96 21.73 4.28 -0.64
C GLU A 96 22.30 3.43 -1.78
N ALA A 97 23.59 3.58 -2.07
CA ALA A 97 24.26 2.77 -3.08
C ALA A 97 24.23 1.27 -2.72
N SER A 98 24.42 0.94 -1.44
CA SER A 98 24.37 -0.43 -0.94
C SER A 98 22.98 -1.08 -1.06
N LEU A 99 21.90 -0.28 -1.11
CA LEU A 99 20.55 -0.78 -1.37
C LEU A 99 20.39 -1.25 -2.82
N ALA A 100 21.03 -0.55 -3.77
CA ALA A 100 20.96 -0.87 -5.20
C ALA A 100 21.68 -2.18 -5.55
N ASP A 101 22.69 -2.58 -4.77
CA ASP A 101 23.44 -3.83 -4.98
C ASP A 101 22.64 -5.09 -4.59
N ARG A 102 21.52 -4.93 -3.88
CA ARG A 102 20.66 -6.04 -3.43
C ARG A 102 19.56 -6.35 -4.43
N VAL A 103 19.97 -6.83 -5.61
CA VAL A 103 19.09 -7.06 -6.78
C VAL A 103 17.85 -7.89 -6.45
N GLU A 104 18.02 -8.98 -5.69
CA GLU A 104 16.93 -9.90 -5.32
C GLU A 104 15.81 -9.25 -4.51
N ASP A 105 16.13 -8.18 -3.79
CA ASP A 105 15.22 -7.54 -2.83
C ASP A 105 14.67 -6.22 -3.36
N LEU A 106 15.33 -5.60 -4.34
CA LEU A 106 15.09 -4.21 -4.74
C LEU A 106 13.68 -3.97 -5.28
N TYR A 107 13.09 -4.96 -5.94
CA TYR A 107 11.72 -4.87 -6.47
C TYR A 107 10.70 -5.56 -5.56
N GLU A 108 11.15 -6.14 -4.45
CA GLU A 108 10.31 -6.86 -3.50
C GLU A 108 9.89 -5.93 -2.37
N PRO A 109 8.66 -6.03 -1.83
CA PRO A 109 8.21 -5.06 -0.83
C PRO A 109 8.89 -5.22 0.55
N ARG A 110 9.82 -6.17 0.70
CA ARG A 110 10.76 -6.26 1.85
C ARG A 110 11.79 -5.12 1.86
N ILE A 111 12.10 -4.51 0.71
CA ILE A 111 13.06 -3.39 0.64
C ILE A 111 12.58 -2.20 1.46
N LYS A 112 11.26 -1.93 1.45
CA LYS A 112 10.62 -0.88 2.25
C LYS A 112 10.97 -1.00 3.74
N SER A 113 10.87 -2.20 4.30
CA SER A 113 11.20 -2.45 5.72
C SER A 113 12.68 -2.19 6.03
N ARG A 114 13.58 -2.47 5.08
CA ARG A 114 15.01 -2.22 5.24
C ARG A 114 15.33 -0.73 5.18
N ILE A 115 14.76 -0.02 4.22
CA ILE A 115 14.86 1.43 4.12
C ILE A 115 14.34 2.09 5.40
N MET A 116 13.17 1.67 5.89
CA MET A 116 12.62 2.15 7.15
C MET A 116 13.53 1.86 8.36
N THR A 117 14.22 0.71 8.36
CA THR A 117 15.20 0.39 9.42
C THR A 117 16.41 1.32 9.37
N TYR A 118 16.91 1.61 8.17
CA TYR A 118 17.97 2.60 7.97
C TYR A 118 17.54 4.00 8.43
N LEU A 119 16.36 4.46 7.99
CA LEU A 119 15.84 5.79 8.34
C LEU A 119 15.63 6.00 9.83
N ARG A 120 15.27 4.94 10.58
CA ARG A 120 15.14 5.02 12.05
C ARG A 120 16.44 5.39 12.76
N ASN A 121 17.59 5.09 12.15
CA ASN A 121 18.90 5.43 12.70
C ASN A 121 19.33 6.86 12.38
N LEU A 122 18.67 7.52 11.42
CA LEU A 122 18.98 8.89 11.03
C LEU A 122 18.26 9.90 11.93
N THR A 123 18.86 11.07 12.09
CA THR A 123 18.26 12.24 12.73
C THR A 123 17.13 12.83 11.88
N PRO A 124 16.18 13.58 12.47
CA PRO A 124 15.12 14.25 11.71
C PRO A 124 15.65 15.16 10.59
N ASN A 125 16.78 15.83 10.81
CA ASN A 125 17.38 16.74 9.82
C ASN A 125 17.97 15.98 8.62
N GLU A 126 18.64 14.86 8.87
CA GLU A 126 19.15 13.98 7.80
C GLU A 126 18.01 13.40 6.96
N ARG A 127 16.89 13.00 7.60
CA ARG A 127 15.69 12.54 6.87
C ARG A 127 15.13 13.64 5.97
N MET A 128 15.07 14.87 6.48
CA MET A 128 14.57 16.01 5.71
C MET A 128 15.50 16.39 4.56
N ALA A 129 16.82 16.19 4.71
CA ALA A 129 17.78 16.45 3.65
C ALA A 129 17.45 15.69 2.35
N PHE A 130 16.95 14.45 2.42
CA PHE A 130 16.52 13.69 1.23
C PHE A 130 15.30 14.27 0.52
N ILE A 131 14.41 14.94 1.26
CA ILE A 131 13.25 15.64 0.68
C ILE A 131 13.72 16.88 -0.07
N ILE A 132 14.62 17.66 0.55
CA ILE A 132 15.09 18.94 0.02
C ILE A 132 16.08 18.73 -1.14
N ASP A 133 16.93 17.70 -1.07
CA ASP A 133 17.96 17.47 -2.07
C ASP A 133 17.37 17.07 -3.43
N GLY A 134 17.36 18.00 -4.37
CA GLY A 134 16.87 17.77 -5.73
C GLY A 134 17.91 17.17 -6.69
N GLN A 135 19.19 17.04 -6.32
CA GLN A 135 20.23 16.66 -7.29
C GLN A 135 20.01 15.28 -7.94
N PRO A 136 19.59 14.23 -7.21
CA PRO A 136 19.39 12.90 -7.80
C PRO A 136 18.28 12.86 -8.87
N CYS A 137 17.27 13.74 -8.80
CA CYS A 137 16.08 13.60 -9.65
C CYS A 137 16.35 13.85 -11.14
N GLN A 138 17.45 14.53 -11.48
CA GLN A 138 17.85 14.74 -12.87
C GLN A 138 18.12 13.44 -13.65
N PHE A 139 18.29 12.30 -12.97
CA PHE A 139 18.50 10.98 -13.60
C PHE A 139 17.26 10.09 -13.63
N TYR A 140 16.16 10.50 -12.99
CA TYR A 140 14.97 9.64 -12.85
C TYR A 140 14.33 9.35 -14.21
N ARG A 141 14.30 10.35 -15.11
CA ARG A 141 13.78 10.20 -16.47
C ARG A 141 14.59 9.19 -17.28
N GLU A 142 15.91 9.29 -17.21
CA GLU A 142 16.86 8.44 -17.92
C GLU A 142 16.71 6.99 -17.45
N ALA A 143 16.63 6.74 -16.14
CA ALA A 143 16.35 5.40 -15.62
C ALA A 143 15.02 4.85 -16.14
N LEU A 144 13.95 5.66 -16.13
CA LEU A 144 12.65 5.24 -16.63
C LEU A 144 12.70 4.91 -18.13
N ARG A 145 13.39 5.73 -18.94
CA ARG A 145 13.65 5.49 -20.36
C ARG A 145 14.39 4.18 -20.60
N VAL A 146 15.38 3.87 -19.79
CA VAL A 146 16.18 2.64 -19.91
C VAL A 146 15.33 1.41 -19.64
N LYS A 147 14.48 1.42 -18.61
CA LYS A 147 13.53 0.33 -18.36
C LYS A 147 12.56 0.11 -19.53
N VAL A 148 12.03 1.19 -20.11
CA VAL A 148 11.14 1.11 -21.29
C VAL A 148 11.87 0.52 -22.50
N ILE A 149 13.10 0.98 -22.79
CA ILE A 149 13.92 0.47 -23.89
C ILE A 149 14.26 -1.01 -23.69
N LYS A 150 14.64 -1.42 -22.46
CA LYS A 150 14.95 -2.82 -22.14
C LYS A 150 13.76 -3.71 -22.46
N ARG A 151 12.57 -3.37 -21.97
CA ARG A 151 11.33 -4.13 -22.25
C ARG A 151 10.99 -4.18 -23.74
N ALA A 152 11.06 -3.04 -24.42
CA ALA A 152 10.79 -2.97 -25.86
C ALA A 152 11.78 -3.83 -26.67
N THR A 153 13.04 -3.87 -26.24
CA THR A 153 14.10 -4.67 -26.88
C THR A 153 13.86 -6.17 -26.66
N SER A 154 13.54 -6.59 -25.44
CA SER A 154 13.20 -7.99 -25.13
C SER A 154 11.99 -8.46 -25.95
N SER A 155 10.94 -7.64 -26.03
CA SER A 155 9.76 -7.95 -26.86
C SER A 155 10.10 -8.09 -28.35
N ARG A 156 10.95 -7.21 -28.89
CA ARG A 156 11.43 -7.33 -30.28
C ARG A 156 12.31 -8.54 -30.49
N ALA A 157 13.15 -8.90 -29.51
CA ALA A 157 14.03 -10.06 -29.58
C ALA A 157 13.20 -11.36 -29.68
N ILE A 158 12.13 -11.48 -28.88
CA ILE A 158 11.17 -12.60 -28.96
C ILE A 158 10.55 -12.69 -30.35
N ALA A 159 9.94 -11.59 -30.84
CA ALA A 159 9.31 -11.57 -32.17
C ALA A 159 10.31 -11.90 -33.30
N THR A 160 11.57 -11.48 -33.15
CA THR A 160 12.64 -11.76 -34.12
C THR A 160 13.04 -13.24 -34.10
N ALA A 161 13.15 -13.84 -32.92
CA ALA A 161 13.49 -15.25 -32.74
C ALA A 161 12.34 -16.17 -33.20
N GLU A 162 11.09 -15.78 -32.96
CA GLU A 162 9.90 -16.51 -33.43
C GLU A 162 9.78 -16.51 -34.95
N SER A 163 10.10 -15.38 -35.60
CA SER A 163 10.04 -15.24 -37.05
C SER A 163 11.24 -15.87 -37.79
N ASN A 164 12.36 -16.09 -37.11
CA ASN A 164 13.59 -16.64 -37.71
C ASN A 164 14.12 -17.84 -36.92
N PRO A 165 13.66 -19.07 -37.20
CA PRO A 165 14.10 -20.27 -36.47
C PRO A 165 15.60 -20.56 -36.54
N ASN A 166 16.26 -20.07 -37.60
CA ASN A 166 17.70 -20.23 -37.87
C ASN A 166 18.54 -19.05 -37.35
N LEU A 167 17.96 -18.13 -36.56
CA LEU A 167 18.70 -17.02 -35.97
C LEU A 167 19.84 -17.56 -35.10
N GLU A 168 21.06 -17.08 -35.38
CA GLU A 168 22.22 -17.40 -34.55
C GLU A 168 22.00 -16.86 -33.14
N LYS A 169 22.16 -17.72 -32.14
CA LYS A 169 22.01 -17.35 -30.74
C LYS A 169 23.25 -16.58 -30.30
N PRO A 170 23.11 -15.48 -29.56
CA PRO A 170 24.26 -14.85 -28.92
C PRO A 170 25.00 -15.81 -27.99
N GLU A 171 26.34 -15.70 -27.91
CA GLU A 171 27.20 -16.58 -27.09
C GLU A 171 26.76 -16.69 -25.62
N PHE A 172 26.20 -15.61 -25.06
CA PHE A 172 25.73 -15.61 -23.67
C PHE A 172 24.49 -16.51 -23.44
N TYR A 173 23.84 -16.98 -24.51
CA TYR A 173 22.76 -17.97 -24.51
C TYR A 173 23.19 -19.35 -25.04
N ASP A 174 24.49 -19.64 -25.10
CA ASP A 174 25.00 -20.94 -25.59
C ASP A 174 24.48 -22.14 -24.79
N TRP A 175 24.06 -21.92 -23.54
CA TRP A 175 23.44 -22.92 -22.70
C TRP A 175 22.01 -23.31 -23.14
N CYS A 176 21.35 -22.51 -23.99
CA CYS A 176 20.07 -22.87 -24.59
C CYS A 176 20.29 -23.83 -25.76
N GLU A 177 20.03 -25.12 -25.60
CA GLU A 177 20.21 -26.13 -26.65
C GLU A 177 19.28 -25.90 -27.84
N THR A 178 18.04 -25.47 -27.60
CA THR A 178 17.01 -25.30 -28.64
C THR A 178 16.58 -23.84 -28.82
N THR A 179 16.08 -23.48 -30.01
CA THR A 179 15.49 -22.15 -30.27
C THR A 179 14.31 -21.88 -29.34
N GLN A 180 13.55 -22.92 -28.98
CA GLN A 180 12.43 -22.80 -28.04
C GLN A 180 12.88 -22.48 -26.62
N GLN A 181 13.97 -23.09 -26.12
CA GLN A 181 14.56 -22.71 -24.83
C GLN A 181 15.05 -21.27 -24.83
N TYR A 182 15.67 -20.84 -25.93
CA TYR A 182 16.11 -19.45 -26.10
C TYR A 182 14.93 -18.46 -26.08
N ILE A 183 13.85 -18.73 -26.84
CA ILE A 183 12.62 -17.92 -26.82
C ILE A 183 12.01 -17.91 -25.42
N GLY A 184 11.96 -19.06 -24.74
CA GLY A 184 11.47 -19.17 -23.37
C GLY A 184 12.27 -18.29 -22.41
N GLN A 185 13.59 -18.29 -22.52
CA GLN A 185 14.46 -17.44 -21.70
C GLN A 185 14.24 -15.94 -21.98
N LEU A 186 14.14 -15.54 -23.25
CA LEU A 186 13.80 -14.16 -23.60
C LEU A 186 12.43 -13.74 -23.03
N GLY A 187 11.47 -14.68 -22.98
CA GLY A 187 10.17 -14.51 -22.34
C GLY A 187 10.31 -14.20 -20.85
N VAL A 188 11.15 -14.95 -20.12
CA VAL A 188 11.45 -14.70 -18.71
C VAL A 188 12.05 -13.30 -18.51
N GLU A 189 13.01 -12.90 -19.33
CA GLU A 189 13.62 -11.56 -19.23
C GLU A 189 12.62 -10.44 -19.55
N MET A 190 11.72 -10.67 -20.52
CA MET A 190 10.65 -9.73 -20.84
C MET A 190 9.72 -9.54 -19.64
N GLU A 191 9.25 -10.63 -19.03
CA GLU A 191 8.37 -10.59 -17.85
C GLU A 191 9.07 -9.94 -16.65
N GLU A 192 10.34 -10.25 -16.42
CA GLU A 192 11.13 -9.60 -15.38
C GLU A 192 11.23 -8.09 -15.63
N SER A 193 11.54 -7.67 -16.86
CA SER A 193 11.62 -6.25 -17.21
C SER A 193 10.27 -5.54 -17.07
N HIS A 194 9.17 -6.24 -17.38
CA HIS A 194 7.81 -5.75 -17.22
C HIS A 194 7.44 -5.55 -15.75
N TYR A 195 7.73 -6.54 -14.91
CA TYR A 195 7.53 -6.47 -13.48
C TYR A 195 8.33 -5.32 -12.86
N GLN A 196 9.63 -5.22 -13.17
CA GLN A 196 10.49 -4.16 -12.64
C GLN A 196 10.03 -2.75 -13.03
N LEU A 197 9.59 -2.56 -14.29
CA LEU A 197 9.03 -1.28 -14.73
C LEU A 197 7.72 -0.96 -13.98
N THR A 198 6.85 -1.94 -13.81
CA THR A 198 5.57 -1.79 -13.10
C THR A 198 5.80 -1.41 -11.64
N VAL A 199 6.71 -2.09 -10.95
CA VAL A 199 7.09 -1.75 -9.57
C VAL A 199 7.65 -0.34 -9.53
N PHE A 200 8.56 0.03 -10.44
CA PHE A 200 9.15 1.37 -10.43
C PHE A 200 8.10 2.49 -10.61
N LEU A 201 7.14 2.31 -11.51
CA LEU A 201 6.01 3.23 -11.68
C LEU A 201 5.13 3.29 -10.41
N SER A 202 4.86 2.14 -9.78
CA SER A 202 4.08 2.08 -8.55
C SER A 202 4.73 2.85 -7.41
N VAL A 203 6.06 2.82 -7.28
CA VAL A 203 6.79 3.57 -6.23
C VAL A 203 6.61 5.07 -6.41
N PHE A 204 6.63 5.59 -7.65
CA PHE A 204 6.31 7.02 -7.90
C PHE A 204 4.87 7.38 -7.52
N LYS A 205 3.92 6.49 -7.79
CA LYS A 205 2.52 6.68 -7.41
C LYS A 205 2.34 6.65 -5.88
N GLU A 206 3.00 5.72 -5.20
CA GLU A 206 3.00 5.63 -3.73
C GLU A 206 3.65 6.86 -3.07
N LEU A 207 4.73 7.38 -3.68
CA LEU A 207 5.33 8.66 -3.27
C LEU A 207 4.32 9.80 -3.40
N LEU A 208 3.64 9.94 -4.55
CA LEU A 208 2.61 10.97 -4.75
C LEU A 208 1.47 10.86 -3.73
N ASN A 209 0.99 9.64 -3.46
CA ASN A 209 -0.06 9.40 -2.46
C ASN A 209 0.40 9.81 -1.05
N SER A 210 1.66 9.51 -0.70
CA SER A 210 2.25 9.89 0.59
C SER A 210 2.37 11.41 0.72
N ILE A 211 2.77 12.09 -0.36
CA ILE A 211 2.81 13.56 -0.42
C ILE A 211 1.41 14.14 -0.26
N GLN A 212 0.40 13.59 -0.96
CA GLN A 212 -0.98 14.05 -0.86
C GLN A 212 -1.53 13.90 0.57
N ALA A 213 -1.25 12.77 1.24
CA ALA A 213 -1.65 12.55 2.63
C ALA A 213 -1.00 13.58 3.57
N ALA A 214 0.31 13.80 3.44
CA ALA A 214 1.03 14.76 4.26
C ALA A 214 0.61 16.22 4.00
N ALA A 215 0.37 16.58 2.72
CA ALA A 215 -0.06 17.91 2.31
C ALA A 215 -1.47 18.25 2.82
N ARG A 216 -2.41 17.31 2.76
CA ARG A 216 -3.78 17.48 3.29
C ARG A 216 -3.82 17.75 4.79
N LEU A 217 -2.83 17.23 5.51
CA LEU A 217 -2.67 17.44 6.95
C LEU A 217 -1.79 18.67 7.28
N ALA A 218 -1.37 19.45 6.27
CA ALA A 218 -0.46 20.60 6.41
C ALA A 218 0.84 20.26 7.14
N LEU A 219 1.35 19.03 6.95
CA LEU A 219 2.56 18.52 7.61
C LEU A 219 3.86 18.89 6.88
N LEU A 220 3.72 19.31 5.62
CA LEU A 220 4.83 19.72 4.75
C LEU A 220 4.87 21.24 4.60
N SER A 221 6.07 21.81 4.65
CA SER A 221 6.29 23.22 4.34
C SER A 221 6.17 23.48 2.83
N GLN A 222 6.00 24.75 2.43
CA GLN A 222 5.96 25.12 1.02
C GLN A 222 7.27 24.78 0.29
N GLU A 223 8.40 24.92 0.97
CA GLU A 223 9.72 24.57 0.43
C GLU A 223 9.84 23.06 0.20
N GLU A 224 9.41 22.25 1.17
CA GLU A 224 9.38 20.78 1.06
C GLU A 224 8.48 20.33 -0.09
N LEU A 225 7.28 20.92 -0.23
CA LEU A 225 6.38 20.66 -1.35
C LEU A 225 7.00 21.03 -2.70
N GLN A 226 7.68 22.17 -2.79
CA GLN A 226 8.34 22.59 -4.03
C GLN A 226 9.48 21.62 -4.41
N ALA A 227 10.28 21.17 -3.45
CA ALA A 227 11.34 20.19 -3.70
C ALA A 227 10.77 18.85 -4.20
N LEU A 228 9.68 18.37 -3.57
CA LEU A 228 8.97 17.16 -3.99
C LEU A 228 8.33 17.30 -5.38
N GLN A 229 7.81 18.48 -5.71
CA GLN A 229 7.27 18.79 -7.03
C GLN A 229 8.34 18.64 -8.11
N ILE A 230 9.54 19.20 -7.90
CA ILE A 230 10.66 19.11 -8.84
C ILE A 230 11.04 17.65 -9.11
N LYS A 231 11.10 16.82 -8.06
CA LYS A 231 11.42 15.38 -8.18
C LYS A 231 10.40 14.64 -9.05
N LEU A 232 9.10 14.90 -8.87
CA LEU A 232 8.05 14.25 -9.66
C LEU A 232 7.94 14.83 -11.07
N GLN A 233 8.20 16.13 -11.24
CA GLN A 233 8.23 16.78 -12.56
C GLN A 233 9.35 16.20 -13.43
N ALA A 234 10.48 15.81 -12.85
CA ALA A 234 11.58 15.18 -13.58
C ALA A 234 11.13 13.92 -14.35
N VAL A 235 10.11 13.19 -13.88
CA VAL A 235 9.56 12.01 -14.57
C VAL A 235 8.22 12.25 -15.25
N ALA A 236 7.52 13.34 -14.95
CA ALA A 236 6.14 13.57 -15.37
C ALA A 236 5.95 13.50 -16.89
N ASP A 237 6.88 14.07 -17.67
CA ASP A 237 6.81 14.09 -19.13
C ASP A 237 6.96 12.71 -19.78
N TYR A 238 7.72 11.80 -19.13
CA TYR A 238 8.00 10.46 -19.66
C TYR A 238 7.13 9.38 -19.02
N TYR A 239 6.45 9.68 -17.91
CA TYR A 239 5.57 8.75 -17.22
C TYR A 239 4.47 8.16 -18.11
N PRO A 240 3.74 8.90 -18.98
CA PRO A 240 2.72 8.31 -19.85
C PRO A 240 3.28 7.26 -20.82
N VAL A 241 4.49 7.49 -21.34
CA VAL A 241 5.18 6.55 -22.24
C VAL A 241 5.57 5.28 -21.49
N ALA A 242 6.11 5.43 -20.28
CA ALA A 242 6.48 4.30 -19.44
C ALA A 242 5.27 3.50 -18.95
N TYR A 243 4.19 4.19 -18.60
CA TYR A 243 2.94 3.59 -18.16
C TYR A 243 2.25 2.82 -19.28
N SER A 244 2.15 3.41 -20.48
CA SER A 244 1.61 2.72 -21.66
C SER A 244 2.48 1.55 -22.11
N ALA A 245 3.80 1.62 -21.91
CA ALA A 245 4.64 0.44 -22.05
C ALA A 245 4.16 -0.62 -21.05
N ALA A 246 4.22 -0.37 -19.74
CA ALA A 246 3.88 -1.36 -18.72
C ALA A 246 2.46 -1.95 -18.90
N HIS A 247 1.43 -1.13 -19.02
CA HIS A 247 0.03 -1.55 -18.95
C HIS A 247 -0.70 -1.63 -20.29
N GLY A 248 -0.02 -1.32 -21.40
CA GLY A 248 -0.65 -1.22 -22.72
C GLY A 248 -1.49 0.05 -22.89
N ALA A 249 -2.21 0.14 -24.02
CA ALA A 249 -3.00 1.31 -24.39
C ALA A 249 -4.30 1.49 -23.56
N SER A 250 -4.69 0.50 -22.75
CA SER A 250 -5.99 0.46 -22.06
C SER A 250 -6.00 1.08 -20.67
N GLY A 251 -4.85 1.57 -20.17
CA GLY A 251 -4.78 2.15 -18.83
C GLY A 251 -5.38 3.56 -18.76
N SER A 252 -6.34 3.77 -17.87
CA SER A 252 -7.08 5.03 -17.68
C SER A 252 -6.26 6.15 -17.01
N GLU A 253 -5.09 5.84 -16.46
CA GLU A 253 -4.29 6.77 -15.66
C GLU A 253 -2.93 7.01 -16.33
N GLN A 254 -2.86 8.02 -17.20
CA GLN A 254 -1.66 8.30 -17.99
C GLN A 254 -0.74 9.34 -17.35
N HIS A 255 -1.26 10.21 -16.49
CA HIS A 255 -0.51 11.34 -15.94
C HIS A 255 -0.26 11.19 -14.45
N LEU A 256 1.01 11.27 -14.05
CA LEU A 256 1.42 11.26 -12.65
C LEU A 256 1.03 12.56 -11.94
N LEU A 257 1.18 13.70 -12.60
CA LEU A 257 0.89 15.01 -12.04
C LEU A 257 -0.31 15.66 -12.71
N ASN A 258 -1.11 16.38 -11.93
CA ASN A 258 -2.19 17.20 -12.45
C ASN A 258 -1.69 18.63 -12.68
N ALA A 259 -1.11 18.87 -13.85
CA ALA A 259 -0.56 20.19 -14.22
C ALA A 259 -1.62 21.32 -14.26
N ALA A 260 -2.91 20.97 -14.30
CA ALA A 260 -4.00 21.95 -14.34
C ALA A 260 -4.51 22.35 -12.94
N SER A 261 -4.11 21.66 -11.87
CA SER A 261 -4.50 21.99 -10.50
C SER A 261 -3.46 22.86 -9.81
N GLU A 262 -3.92 23.80 -8.97
CA GLU A 262 -3.07 24.57 -8.06
C GLU A 262 -2.39 23.64 -7.03
N SER A 263 -3.13 22.63 -6.57
CA SER A 263 -2.63 21.48 -5.82
C SER A 263 -2.20 20.41 -6.82
N TRP A 264 -0.99 20.54 -7.37
CA TRP A 264 -0.43 19.61 -8.37
C TRP A 264 -0.43 18.13 -7.92
N TRP A 265 -0.49 17.89 -6.61
CA TRP A 265 -0.59 16.58 -5.97
C TRP A 265 -2.02 16.00 -5.91
N GLU A 266 -3.04 16.72 -6.37
CA GLU A 266 -4.41 16.22 -6.49
C GLU A 266 -4.62 15.52 -7.83
N THR A 267 -4.70 14.18 -7.80
CA THR A 267 -5.12 13.37 -8.94
C THR A 267 -6.58 13.66 -9.30
N SER A 268 -6.81 13.98 -10.58
CA SER A 268 -8.06 14.52 -11.13
C SER A 268 -9.26 13.54 -11.18
N THR A 269 -9.20 12.43 -10.43
CA THR A 269 -10.22 11.38 -10.49
C THR A 269 -11.54 11.71 -9.78
N GLU A 270 -11.59 12.80 -9.01
CA GLU A 270 -12.87 13.32 -8.51
C GLU A 270 -13.47 14.27 -9.56
N SER A 271 -14.15 13.67 -10.54
CA SER A 271 -15.14 14.34 -11.38
C SER A 271 -16.16 15.03 -10.47
N ARG A 272 -15.93 16.33 -10.29
CA ARG A 272 -16.61 17.27 -9.40
C ARG A 272 -18.02 17.65 -9.87
N ASN A 273 -18.74 16.72 -10.51
CA ASN A 273 -20.11 16.92 -11.01
C ASN A 273 -21.21 16.41 -10.05
N SER A 274 -20.88 16.11 -8.80
CA SER A 274 -21.88 15.92 -7.74
C SER A 274 -21.85 17.12 -6.80
N THR A 275 -22.96 17.85 -6.78
CA THR A 275 -23.29 19.01 -5.93
C THR A 275 -22.91 18.76 -4.45
N PRO A 276 -22.45 19.78 -3.70
CA PRO A 276 -21.58 19.60 -2.54
C PRO A 276 -22.36 19.26 -1.25
N GLY A 277 -21.98 18.15 -0.61
CA GLY A 277 -22.27 17.85 0.79
C GLY A 277 -20.98 17.95 1.64
N PRO A 278 -21.07 18.35 2.93
CA PRO A 278 -19.90 18.67 3.73
C PRO A 278 -19.00 17.45 3.91
N GLY A 279 -17.70 17.67 3.75
CA GLY A 279 -16.68 16.67 3.49
C GLY A 279 -16.69 15.46 4.44
N THR A 280 -16.66 14.27 3.86
CA THR A 280 -16.41 13.02 4.62
C THR A 280 -15.97 11.84 3.77
N THR A 281 -16.01 11.87 2.44
CA THR A 281 -16.07 10.61 1.67
C THR A 281 -14.75 9.87 1.42
N VAL A 282 -13.59 10.54 1.41
CA VAL A 282 -12.29 9.86 1.21
C VAL A 282 -11.67 9.43 2.54
N PHE A 283 -11.88 10.21 3.61
CA PHE A 283 -11.60 9.74 4.97
C PHE A 283 -12.48 8.52 5.27
N THR A 284 -13.73 8.46 4.81
CA THR A 284 -14.58 7.28 5.01
C THR A 284 -14.18 6.02 4.24
N ALA A 285 -13.29 5.98 3.25
CA ALA A 285 -12.92 4.68 2.67
C ALA A 285 -11.86 3.97 3.54
N TYR A 286 -10.82 4.69 3.96
CA TYR A 286 -9.81 4.18 4.89
C TYR A 286 -10.38 4.07 6.31
N GLN A 287 -11.14 5.07 6.75
CA GLN A 287 -11.88 5.03 8.02
C GLN A 287 -13.06 4.06 7.95
N ALA A 288 -13.71 3.76 6.82
CA ALA A 288 -14.65 2.63 6.76
C ALA A 288 -13.90 1.31 6.81
N SER A 289 -12.68 1.19 6.28
CA SER A 289 -11.89 -0.04 6.50
C SER A 289 -11.56 -0.20 7.98
N GLU A 290 -11.14 0.86 8.69
CA GLU A 290 -10.85 0.81 10.13
C GLU A 290 -12.10 0.69 11.00
N ILE A 291 -13.19 1.38 10.66
CA ILE A 291 -14.49 1.30 11.35
C ILE A 291 -15.14 -0.05 11.05
N MET A 292 -15.09 -0.58 9.84
CA MET A 292 -15.60 -1.92 9.49
C MET A 292 -14.78 -2.99 10.19
N ARG A 293 -13.46 -2.80 10.30
CA ARG A 293 -12.55 -3.71 11.01
C ARG A 293 -12.74 -3.64 12.53
N SER A 294 -12.93 -2.45 13.09
CA SER A 294 -13.26 -2.21 14.50
C SER A 294 -14.67 -2.72 14.86
N SER A 295 -15.66 -2.49 13.98
CA SER A 295 -17.02 -3.00 14.15
C SER A 295 -17.10 -4.49 13.93
N LEU A 296 -16.33 -5.12 13.03
CA LEU A 296 -16.20 -6.58 12.95
C LEU A 296 -15.61 -7.14 14.25
N ASN A 297 -14.54 -6.51 14.76
CA ASN A 297 -13.92 -6.89 16.04
C ASN A 297 -14.89 -6.78 17.24
N PHE A 298 -15.92 -5.93 17.16
CA PHE A 298 -16.92 -5.75 18.21
C PHE A 298 -18.19 -6.61 17.99
N ILE A 299 -18.69 -6.68 16.76
CA ILE A 299 -19.91 -7.39 16.38
C ILE A 299 -19.71 -8.90 16.46
N VAL A 300 -18.57 -9.42 16.00
CA VAL A 300 -18.32 -10.88 15.99
C VAL A 300 -18.37 -11.47 17.41
N PRO A 301 -17.70 -10.91 18.43
CA PRO A 301 -17.85 -11.37 19.82
C PRO A 301 -19.28 -11.23 20.36
N ILE A 302 -19.99 -10.15 20.03
CA ILE A 302 -21.36 -9.93 20.52
C ILE A 302 -22.35 -10.89 19.90
N VAL A 303 -22.30 -11.10 18.59
CA VAL A 303 -23.14 -12.08 17.88
C VAL A 303 -22.82 -13.49 18.39
N SER A 304 -21.54 -13.80 18.63
CA SER A 304 -21.13 -15.05 19.25
C SER A 304 -21.72 -15.20 20.65
N LEU A 305 -21.67 -14.16 21.48
CA LEU A 305 -22.23 -14.17 22.84
C LEU A 305 -23.75 -14.28 22.84
N VAL A 306 -24.44 -13.63 21.90
CA VAL A 306 -25.90 -13.73 21.72
C VAL A 306 -26.31 -15.12 21.22
N SER A 307 -25.49 -15.75 20.37
CA SER A 307 -25.75 -17.10 19.87
C SER A 307 -25.69 -18.19 20.97
N VAL A 308 -25.12 -17.87 22.15
CA VAL A 308 -25.18 -18.71 23.35
C VAL A 308 -26.61 -18.85 23.89
N VAL A 309 -27.49 -17.86 23.68
CA VAL A 309 -28.88 -17.89 24.20
C VAL A 309 -29.72 -19.01 23.57
N PRO A 310 -29.85 -19.12 22.23
CA PRO A 310 -30.56 -20.24 21.63
C PRO A 310 -29.87 -21.59 21.91
N ALA A 311 -28.54 -21.63 22.03
CA ALA A 311 -27.83 -22.82 22.48
C ALA A 311 -28.20 -23.24 23.91
N ALA A 312 -28.33 -22.30 24.84
CA ALA A 312 -28.77 -22.54 26.21
C ALA A 312 -30.27 -22.90 26.31
N LEU A 313 -31.09 -22.39 25.39
CA LEU A 313 -32.50 -22.80 25.27
C LEU A 313 -32.60 -24.22 24.72
N ALA A 314 -31.84 -24.56 23.67
CA ALA A 314 -31.74 -25.93 23.18
C ALA A 314 -31.23 -26.89 24.28
N TRP A 315 -30.29 -26.44 25.12
CA TRP A 315 -29.85 -27.16 26.31
C TRP A 315 -30.99 -27.42 27.30
N LYS A 316 -31.78 -26.40 27.62
CA LYS A 316 -32.83 -26.49 28.65
C LYS A 316 -34.02 -27.37 28.21
N TYR A 317 -34.33 -27.39 26.92
CA TYR A 317 -35.51 -28.06 26.37
C TYR A 317 -35.18 -29.34 25.57
N GLY A 318 -33.89 -29.69 25.43
CA GLY A 318 -33.45 -30.92 24.77
C GLY A 318 -33.82 -32.16 25.60
N ILE A 319 -34.56 -33.08 24.99
CA ILE A 319 -34.95 -34.34 25.63
C ILE A 319 -33.71 -35.24 25.66
N VAL A 320 -33.30 -35.66 26.86
CA VAL A 320 -32.15 -36.55 27.07
C VAL A 320 -32.58 -37.99 26.76
N GLU A 321 -32.64 -38.35 25.48
CA GLU A 321 -32.76 -39.75 25.07
C GLU A 321 -31.37 -40.41 25.00
N LYS A 322 -31.31 -41.71 25.36
CA LYS A 322 -30.07 -42.49 25.31
C LYS A 322 -29.55 -42.56 23.87
N VAL A 323 -28.37 -42.01 23.68
CA VAL A 323 -27.67 -41.90 22.40
C VAL A 323 -27.33 -43.28 21.85
N THR A 324 -27.68 -43.54 20.60
CA THR A 324 -27.37 -44.80 19.88
C THR A 324 -26.64 -44.46 18.58
N PHE A 325 -25.80 -45.34 18.02
CA PHE A 325 -25.04 -45.08 16.77
C PHE A 325 -25.91 -44.88 15.52
N THR A 326 -27.21 -45.11 15.64
CA THR A 326 -28.21 -44.86 14.61
C THR A 326 -28.79 -43.45 14.68
N ASP A 327 -28.40 -42.64 15.68
CA ASP A 327 -28.88 -41.28 15.86
C ASP A 327 -28.32 -40.37 14.76
N PRO A 328 -29.17 -39.76 13.92
CA PRO A 328 -28.75 -38.82 12.87
C PRO A 328 -27.89 -37.66 13.41
N ASN A 329 -28.12 -37.24 14.66
CA ASN A 329 -27.39 -36.14 15.28
C ASN A 329 -25.92 -36.48 15.52
N PHE A 330 -25.56 -37.77 15.68
CA PHE A 330 -24.15 -38.20 15.77
C PHE A 330 -23.40 -37.94 14.46
N TYR A 331 -24.00 -38.32 13.34
CA TYR A 331 -23.42 -38.07 12.02
C TYR A 331 -23.39 -36.59 11.67
N GLN A 332 -24.35 -35.81 12.17
CA GLN A 332 -24.32 -34.35 12.06
C GLN A 332 -23.16 -33.74 12.85
N ALA A 333 -22.86 -34.24 14.06
CA ALA A 333 -21.70 -33.81 14.84
C ALA A 333 -20.37 -34.15 14.15
N ILE A 334 -20.25 -35.34 13.56
CA ILE A 334 -19.09 -35.73 12.75
C ILE A 334 -18.96 -34.81 11.54
N THR A 335 -20.03 -34.60 10.79
CA THR A 335 -20.03 -33.74 9.59
C THR A 335 -19.66 -32.30 9.94
N GLY A 336 -20.20 -31.76 11.03
CA GLY A 336 -19.84 -30.43 11.54
C GLY A 336 -18.36 -30.35 11.92
N SER A 337 -17.81 -31.37 12.57
CA SER A 337 -16.39 -31.43 12.93
C SER A 337 -15.48 -31.51 11.70
N VAL A 338 -15.86 -32.28 10.68
CA VAL A 338 -15.12 -32.36 9.40
C VAL A 338 -15.14 -31.02 8.67
N LEU A 339 -16.29 -30.35 8.61
CA LEU A 339 -16.40 -29.02 7.99
C LEU A 339 -15.57 -27.97 8.75
N GLN A 340 -15.55 -28.04 10.08
CA GLN A 340 -14.73 -27.17 10.92
C GLN A 340 -13.23 -27.38 10.65
N LEU A 341 -12.78 -28.64 10.53
CA LEU A 341 -11.40 -28.95 10.16
C LEU A 341 -11.05 -28.49 8.75
N LEU A 342 -11.93 -28.74 7.77
CA LEU A 342 -11.71 -28.34 6.38
C LEU A 342 -11.60 -26.82 6.25
N SER A 343 -12.50 -26.10 6.91
CA SER A 343 -12.48 -24.64 6.90
C SER A 343 -11.21 -24.10 7.58
N LEU A 344 -10.78 -24.67 8.70
CA LEU A 344 -9.50 -24.33 9.34
C LEU A 344 -8.30 -24.53 8.40
N VAL A 345 -8.24 -25.64 7.64
CA VAL A 345 -7.20 -25.87 6.62
C VAL A 345 -7.24 -24.80 5.54
N THR A 346 -8.42 -24.46 5.02
CA THR A 346 -8.55 -23.42 3.98
C THR A 346 -8.14 -22.03 4.46
N PHE A 347 -8.26 -21.72 5.76
CA PHE A 347 -7.83 -20.43 6.32
C PHE A 347 -6.34 -20.39 6.67
N ILE A 348 -5.75 -21.50 7.08
CA ILE A 348 -4.32 -21.56 7.43
C ILE A 348 -3.45 -21.70 6.18
N TRP A 349 -3.96 -22.31 5.10
CA TRP A 349 -3.18 -22.51 3.88
C TRP A 349 -2.59 -21.21 3.30
N PRO A 350 -3.36 -20.10 3.15
CA PRO A 350 -2.80 -18.84 2.66
C PRO A 350 -1.81 -18.19 3.64
N THR A 351 -1.96 -18.42 4.95
CA THR A 351 -1.09 -17.80 5.96
C THR A 351 0.27 -18.48 6.05
N LEU A 352 0.38 -19.74 5.64
CA LEU A 352 1.67 -20.44 5.50
C LEU A 352 2.53 -19.83 4.38
N SER A 353 1.90 -19.29 3.34
CA SER A 353 2.57 -18.77 2.15
C SER A 353 2.98 -17.28 2.26
N HIS A 354 2.50 -16.56 3.27
CA HIS A 354 2.79 -15.12 3.45
C HIS A 354 3.48 -14.83 4.79
N PRO A 355 4.82 -14.63 4.81
CA PRO A 355 5.60 -14.45 6.04
C PRO A 355 5.49 -13.04 6.68
N ARG A 356 4.44 -12.27 6.38
CA ARG A 356 4.27 -10.88 6.85
C ARG A 356 3.56 -10.72 8.19
N LEU A 357 3.11 -11.82 8.79
CA LEU A 357 2.40 -11.79 10.07
C LEU A 357 3.34 -11.40 11.22
N SER A 358 2.93 -10.45 12.05
CA SER A 358 3.60 -10.17 13.32
C SER A 358 3.78 -11.48 14.10
N ARG A 359 5.00 -11.73 14.60
CA ARG A 359 5.35 -12.98 15.32
C ARG A 359 4.36 -13.31 16.43
N LEU A 360 3.82 -12.28 17.11
CA LEU A 360 2.86 -12.46 18.19
C LEU A 360 1.50 -12.98 17.68
N ASN A 361 0.99 -12.41 16.59
CA ASN A 361 -0.28 -12.87 15.98
C ASN A 361 -0.13 -14.27 15.40
N TRP A 362 1.02 -14.57 14.81
CA TRP A 362 1.31 -15.91 14.27
C TRP A 362 1.24 -16.99 15.36
N VAL A 363 1.82 -16.75 16.54
CA VAL A 363 1.75 -17.69 17.67
C VAL A 363 0.31 -17.88 18.15
N TRP A 364 -0.47 -16.81 18.28
CA TRP A 364 -1.87 -16.91 18.72
C TRP A 364 -2.75 -17.66 17.73
N ILE A 365 -2.55 -17.47 16.42
CA ILE A 365 -3.26 -18.22 15.37
C ILE A 365 -3.03 -19.73 15.54
N TRP A 366 -1.78 -20.16 15.77
CA TRP A 366 -1.47 -21.57 15.98
C TRP A 366 -2.06 -22.16 17.26
N ILE A 367 -2.03 -21.40 18.37
CA ILE A 367 -2.63 -21.84 19.63
C ILE A 367 -4.14 -22.02 19.46
N LEU A 368 -4.83 -21.02 18.88
CA LEU A 368 -6.27 -21.08 18.64
C LEU A 368 -6.65 -22.18 17.66
N ALA A 369 -5.84 -22.39 16.60
CA ALA A 369 -6.05 -23.45 15.64
C ALA A 369 -5.94 -24.83 16.30
N GLY A 370 -4.90 -25.04 17.12
CA GLY A 370 -4.73 -26.26 17.90
C GLY A 370 -5.90 -26.53 18.83
N CYS A 371 -6.37 -25.51 19.56
CA CYS A 371 -7.56 -25.62 20.40
C CYS A 371 -8.83 -25.96 19.60
N SER A 372 -9.03 -25.35 18.42
CA SER A 372 -10.18 -25.64 17.56
C SER A 372 -10.17 -27.08 17.03
N VAL A 373 -9.01 -27.61 16.62
CA VAL A 373 -8.83 -29.01 16.22
C VAL A 373 -9.15 -29.95 17.39
N LEU A 374 -8.65 -29.66 18.59
CA LEU A 374 -8.97 -30.45 19.78
C LEU A 374 -10.47 -30.45 20.08
N CYS A 375 -11.15 -29.30 19.96
CA CYS A 375 -12.60 -29.21 20.10
C CYS A 375 -13.35 -30.05 19.04
N ALA A 376 -12.91 -30.00 17.78
CA ALA A 376 -13.51 -30.77 16.69
C ALA A 376 -13.35 -32.29 16.90
N LEU A 377 -12.22 -32.75 17.44
CA LEU A 377 -12.00 -34.17 17.74
C LEU A 377 -12.74 -34.62 19.01
N THR A 378 -12.76 -33.79 20.04
CA THR A 378 -13.39 -34.12 21.33
C THR A 378 -14.91 -34.05 21.28
N SER A 379 -15.51 -33.26 20.38
CA SER A 379 -16.97 -33.16 20.27
C SER A 379 -17.64 -34.51 19.93
N PRO A 380 -17.28 -35.23 18.86
CA PRO A 380 -17.86 -36.56 18.59
C PRO A 380 -17.57 -37.59 19.69
N LEU A 381 -16.40 -37.51 20.34
CA LEU A 381 -16.05 -38.39 21.47
C LEU A 381 -16.94 -38.11 22.69
N LEU A 382 -17.20 -36.85 23.02
CA LEU A 382 -18.10 -36.46 24.10
C LEU A 382 -19.55 -36.83 23.79
N TYR A 383 -19.95 -36.76 22.52
CA TYR A 383 -21.26 -37.23 22.06
C TYR A 383 -21.42 -38.72 22.34
N TRP A 384 -20.35 -39.49 22.09
CA TRP A 384 -20.32 -40.92 22.30
C TRP A 384 -20.37 -41.31 23.79
N PHE A 385 -19.51 -40.71 24.61
CA PHE A 385 -19.26 -41.19 25.96
C PHE A 385 -20.08 -40.51 27.06
N PHE A 386 -20.60 -39.29 26.82
CA PHE A 386 -21.16 -38.47 27.89
C PHE A 386 -22.57 -38.00 27.57
N SER A 387 -22.69 -36.95 26.77
CA SER A 387 -23.96 -36.31 26.44
C SER A 387 -23.83 -35.50 25.18
N THR A 388 -24.91 -35.49 24.39
CA THR A 388 -25.07 -34.65 23.21
C THR A 388 -24.83 -33.17 23.52
N THR A 389 -25.17 -32.74 24.73
CA THR A 389 -25.06 -31.33 25.14
C THR A 389 -23.62 -30.87 25.31
N TRP A 390 -22.76 -31.72 25.87
CA TRP A 390 -21.33 -31.39 26.02
C TRP A 390 -20.62 -31.39 24.67
N SER A 391 -20.97 -32.32 23.79
CA SER A 391 -20.50 -32.31 22.40
C SER A 391 -20.82 -30.99 21.70
N PHE A 392 -22.06 -30.52 21.81
CA PHE A 392 -22.48 -29.26 21.20
C PHE A 392 -21.72 -28.06 21.76
N VAL A 393 -21.56 -27.95 23.08
CA VAL A 393 -20.80 -26.86 23.72
C VAL A 393 -19.35 -26.83 23.24
N ILE A 394 -18.68 -27.98 23.20
CA ILE A 394 -17.29 -28.06 22.74
C ILE A 394 -17.17 -27.67 21.26
N SER A 395 -18.08 -28.17 20.41
CA SER A 395 -18.09 -27.80 18.99
C SER A 395 -18.29 -26.30 18.80
N PHE A 396 -19.19 -25.69 19.57
CA PHE A 396 -19.45 -24.26 19.53
C PHE A 396 -18.23 -23.43 19.95
N VAL A 397 -17.53 -23.83 21.03
CA VAL A 397 -16.27 -23.17 21.44
C VAL A 397 -15.21 -23.25 20.34
N GLY A 398 -15.09 -24.40 19.66
CA GLY A 398 -14.20 -24.56 18.51
C GLY A 398 -14.53 -23.62 17.35
N ALA A 399 -15.82 -23.40 17.07
CA ALA A 399 -16.29 -22.45 16.07
C ALA A 399 -15.96 -21.00 16.44
N ILE A 400 -16.05 -20.62 17.73
CA ILE A 400 -15.62 -19.29 18.21
C ILE A 400 -14.13 -19.09 17.96
N PHE A 401 -13.28 -20.06 18.30
CA PHE A 401 -11.84 -19.95 18.04
C PHE A 401 -11.55 -19.75 16.56
N GLN A 402 -12.28 -20.45 15.69
CA GLN A 402 -12.13 -20.31 14.26
C GLN A 402 -12.56 -18.91 13.77
N ALA A 403 -13.66 -18.36 14.28
CA ALA A 403 -14.09 -17.00 13.97
C ALA A 403 -13.05 -15.95 14.41
N VAL A 404 -12.41 -16.14 15.57
CA VAL A 404 -11.31 -15.27 16.04
C VAL A 404 -10.09 -15.39 15.12
N ILE A 405 -9.73 -16.59 14.66
CA ILE A 405 -8.64 -16.79 13.70
C ILE A 405 -8.95 -16.06 12.39
N GLN A 406 -10.15 -16.22 11.83
CA GLN A 406 -10.56 -15.51 10.61
C GLN A 406 -10.41 -14.00 10.75
N LEU A 407 -10.86 -13.46 11.89
CA LEU A 407 -10.76 -12.05 12.22
C LEU A 407 -9.29 -11.59 12.31
N GLN A 408 -8.42 -12.39 12.94
CA GLN A 408 -6.99 -12.10 13.02
C GLN A 408 -6.33 -12.14 11.64
N VAL A 409 -6.68 -13.10 10.80
CA VAL A 409 -6.16 -13.22 9.43
C VAL A 409 -6.58 -12.01 8.59
N ILE A 410 -7.87 -11.66 8.60
CA ILE A 410 -8.40 -10.46 7.90
C ILE A 410 -7.74 -9.18 8.41
N ASN A 411 -7.43 -9.09 9.71
CA ASN A 411 -6.72 -7.95 10.27
C ASN A 411 -5.23 -7.93 9.87
N SER A 412 -4.65 -9.08 9.58
CA SER A 412 -3.21 -9.18 9.36
C SER A 412 -2.79 -9.04 7.91
N ILE A 413 -3.74 -9.28 6.99
CA ILE A 413 -3.67 -8.90 5.58
C ILE A 413 -4.02 -7.41 5.50
#